data_AF-A0AAJ5F1S9-F1
#
_entry.id   AF-A0AAJ5F1S9-F1
#
_cell.length_a   1.000
_cell.length_b   1.000
_cell.length_c   1.000
_cell.angle_alpha   90.00
_cell.angle_beta   90.00
_cell.angle_gamma   90.00
#
_symmetry.space_group_name_H-M   'P 1'
#
loop_
_entity.id
_entity.type
_entity.pdbx_description
1 polymer ?
#
loop_
_entity_poly.entity_id
_entity_poly.type
_entity_poly.pdbx_seq_one_letter_code
_entity_poly.pdbx_strand_id
1 'polypeptide(L)'
;MPPFGTPPAYSTPATLGLALLALLTALWHFTLGALDYTNAGRYEGLALMLLAGLMLVYGILTLIRYVEARDAMTDPHPRTAMYATVHQRRVPLIGLGLAVLLCLADLAFAVSAQVPFWHVAGLLLAVLLARQALRIRPERGEDEL
;
A
#
# COMPACT_ATOMS: atom_id res chain seq x y z
N MET A 1 9.67 -26.07 -25.35
CA MET A 1 8.82 -25.61 -24.23
C MET A 1 8.51 -24.15 -24.49
N PRO A 2 7.24 -23.71 -24.43
CA PRO A 2 6.97 -22.27 -24.46
C PRO A 2 7.74 -21.62 -23.30
N PRO A 3 8.35 -20.44 -23.51
CA PRO A 3 9.07 -19.76 -22.45
C PRO A 3 8.10 -19.52 -21.29
N PHE A 4 8.48 -19.93 -20.08
CA PHE A 4 7.81 -19.45 -18.88
C PHE A 4 7.85 -17.92 -18.96
N GLY A 5 6.68 -17.29 -19.09
CA GLY A 5 6.59 -15.84 -19.16
C GLY A 5 7.35 -15.22 -17.98
N THR A 6 7.96 -14.06 -18.19
CA THR A 6 8.70 -13.34 -17.16
C THR A 6 7.87 -13.26 -15.87
N PRO A 7 8.47 -13.51 -14.68
CA PRO A 7 7.75 -13.47 -13.43
C PRO A 7 7.03 -12.13 -13.29
N PRO A 8 5.73 -12.12 -12.92
CA PRO A 8 5.00 -10.87 -12.78
C PRO A 8 5.63 -9.98 -11.71
N ALA A 9 5.61 -8.65 -11.92
CA ALA A 9 6.12 -7.67 -10.96
C ALA A 9 5.57 -7.85 -9.52
N TYR A 10 4.38 -8.49 -9.40
CA TYR A 10 3.71 -8.78 -8.15
C TYR A 10 4.22 -10.00 -7.37
N SER A 11 5.04 -10.88 -7.95
CA SER A 11 5.58 -12.07 -7.24
C SER A 11 6.88 -11.78 -6.49
N THR A 12 7.27 -10.51 -6.40
CA THR A 12 8.54 -10.09 -5.82
C THR A 12 8.45 -9.92 -4.29
N PRO A 13 9.56 -10.14 -3.56
CA PRO A 13 9.64 -9.80 -2.13
C PRO A 13 9.33 -8.33 -1.84
N ALA A 14 9.57 -7.45 -2.81
CA ALA A 14 9.25 -6.03 -2.70
C ALA A 14 7.73 -5.80 -2.58
N THR A 15 6.92 -6.51 -3.38
CA THR A 15 5.45 -6.47 -3.30
C THR A 15 4.93 -7.00 -1.97
N LEU A 16 5.49 -8.11 -1.47
CA LEU A 16 5.17 -8.60 -0.13
C LEU A 16 5.49 -7.55 0.94
N GLY A 17 6.69 -6.94 0.86
CA GLY A 17 7.09 -5.86 1.77
C GLY A 17 6.14 -4.67 1.72
N LEU A 18 5.69 -4.26 0.52
CA LEU A 18 4.69 -3.20 0.35
C LEU A 18 3.36 -3.56 1.02
N ALA A 19 2.87 -4.79 0.81
CA ALA A 19 1.62 -5.25 1.39
C ALA A 19 1.69 -5.26 2.93
N LEU A 20 2.73 -5.86 3.50
CA LEU A 20 2.92 -5.92 4.96
C LEU A 20 3.07 -4.53 5.57
N LEU A 21 3.82 -3.64 4.90
CA LEU A 21 3.98 -2.27 5.36
C LEU A 21 2.65 -1.49 5.28
N ALA A 22 1.82 -1.73 4.26
CA ALA A 22 0.48 -1.16 4.17
C ALA A 22 -0.44 -1.64 5.29
N LEU A 23 -0.43 -2.93 5.63
CA LEU A 23 -1.19 -3.46 6.76
C LEU A 23 -0.75 -2.82 8.08
N LEU A 24 0.56 -2.76 8.34
CA LEU A 24 1.10 -2.14 9.55
C LEU A 24 0.74 -0.65 9.63
N THR A 25 0.92 0.09 8.52
CA THR A 25 0.59 1.51 8.42
C THR A 25 -0.90 1.73 8.68
N ALA A 26 -1.77 0.91 8.09
CA ALA A 26 -3.21 1.00 8.29
C ALA A 26 -3.59 0.80 9.76
N LEU A 27 -3.11 -0.27 10.40
CA LEU A 27 -3.42 -0.56 11.80
C LEU A 27 -2.94 0.55 12.75
N TRP A 28 -1.76 1.11 12.48
CA TRP A 28 -1.22 2.23 13.24
C TRP A 28 -2.12 3.47 13.14
N HIS A 29 -2.45 3.90 11.93
CA HIS A 29 -3.28 5.09 11.71
C HIS A 29 -4.73 4.89 12.16
N PHE A 30 -5.24 3.65 12.13
CA PHE A 30 -6.55 3.35 12.68
C PHE A 30 -6.57 3.55 14.20
N THR A 31 -5.51 3.12 14.88
CA THR A 31 -5.34 3.31 16.33
C THR A 31 -5.21 4.78 16.68
N LEU A 32 -4.40 5.55 15.93
CA LEU A 32 -4.32 7.00 16.07
C LEU A 32 -5.68 7.67 15.86
N GLY A 33 -6.37 7.34 14.78
CA GLY A 33 -7.69 7.90 14.49
C GLY A 33 -8.72 7.62 15.58
N ALA A 34 -8.67 6.45 16.22
CA ALA A 34 -9.53 6.12 17.37
C ALA A 34 -9.19 6.95 18.62
N LEU A 35 -7.89 7.17 18.89
CA LEU A 35 -7.45 8.02 19.99
C LEU A 35 -7.83 9.50 19.75
N ASP A 36 -7.64 10.00 18.54
CA ASP A 36 -7.97 11.38 18.17
C ASP A 36 -9.48 11.61 18.11
N TYR A 37 -10.26 10.59 17.72
CA TYR A 37 -11.72 10.65 17.75
C TYR A 37 -12.25 11.01 19.14
N THR A 38 -11.61 10.49 20.19
CA THR A 38 -12.02 10.74 21.57
C THR A 38 -11.52 12.06 22.13
N ASN A 39 -10.37 12.56 21.65
CA ASN A 39 -9.64 13.63 22.32
C ASN A 39 -9.40 14.91 21.49
N ALA A 40 -9.13 14.78 20.19
CA ALA A 40 -8.78 15.89 19.30
C ALA A 40 -9.97 16.39 18.49
N GLY A 41 -10.90 15.50 18.13
CA GLY A 41 -12.11 15.84 17.40
C GLY A 41 -12.69 14.64 16.65
N ARG A 42 -14.03 14.57 16.60
CA ARG A 42 -14.73 13.40 16.03
C ARG A 42 -14.49 13.27 14.53
N TYR A 43 -14.51 14.38 13.80
CA TYR A 43 -14.42 14.35 12.34
C TYR A 43 -12.99 14.05 11.88
N GLU A 44 -12.03 14.58 12.61
CA GLU A 44 -10.59 14.38 12.48
C GLU A 44 -10.23 12.91 12.63
N GLY A 45 -10.62 12.31 13.77
CA GLY A 45 -10.40 10.90 14.03
C GLY A 45 -11.10 9.99 13.01
N LEU A 46 -12.33 10.33 12.61
CA LEU A 46 -13.06 9.59 11.56
C LEU A 46 -12.37 9.66 10.19
N ALA A 47 -11.85 10.82 9.81
CA ALA A 47 -11.13 10.97 8.55
C ALA A 47 -9.85 10.11 8.54
N LEU A 48 -9.12 10.08 9.65
CA LEU A 48 -7.92 9.26 9.78
C LEU A 48 -8.25 7.76 9.77
N MET A 49 -9.30 7.34 10.48
CA MET A 49 -9.79 5.95 10.46
C MET A 49 -10.25 5.52 9.06
N LEU A 50 -10.90 6.42 8.30
CA LEU A 50 -11.30 6.14 6.92
C LEU A 50 -10.08 5.92 6.01
N LEU A 51 -9.08 6.81 6.07
CA LEU A 51 -7.85 6.66 5.30
C LEU A 51 -7.10 5.37 5.66
N ALA A 52 -7.04 5.05 6.96
CA ALA A 52 -6.48 3.81 7.45
C ALA A 52 -7.24 2.58 6.90
N GLY A 53 -8.58 2.62 6.87
CA GLY A 53 -9.41 1.56 6.28
C GLY A 53 -9.13 1.34 4.79
N LEU A 54 -8.99 2.42 4.02
CA LEU A 54 -8.61 2.32 2.61
C LEU A 54 -7.21 1.74 2.42
N MET A 55 -6.25 2.12 3.27
CA MET A 55 -4.90 1.55 3.27
C MET A 55 -4.91 0.07 3.65
N LEU A 56 -5.78 -0.34 4.57
CA LEU A 56 -5.94 -1.74 4.95
C LEU A 56 -6.44 -2.57 3.77
N VAL A 57 -7.50 -2.12 3.09
CA VAL A 57 -8.03 -2.78 1.88
C VAL A 57 -6.93 -2.87 0.81
N TYR A 58 -6.19 -1.79 0.60
CA TYR A 58 -5.06 -1.78 -0.32
C TYR A 58 -4.00 -2.84 0.04
N GLY A 59 -3.60 -2.93 1.31
CA GLY A 59 -2.64 -3.91 1.79
C GLY A 59 -3.13 -5.35 1.60
N ILE A 60 -4.38 -5.63 1.96
CA ILE A 60 -5.00 -6.96 1.80
C ILE A 60 -5.03 -7.38 0.32
N LEU A 61 -5.52 -6.51 -0.57
CA LEU A 61 -5.59 -6.82 -2.00
C LEU A 61 -4.20 -7.02 -2.61
N THR A 62 -3.20 -6.24 -2.17
CA THR A 62 -1.82 -6.40 -2.61
C THR A 62 -1.22 -7.72 -2.13
N LEU A 63 -1.53 -8.15 -0.90
CA LEU A 63 -1.09 -9.43 -0.36
C LEU A 63 -1.71 -10.61 -1.11
N ILE A 64 -3.03 -10.56 -1.37
CA ILE A 64 -3.74 -11.59 -2.14
C ILE A 64 -3.09 -11.73 -3.52
N ARG A 65 -2.85 -10.61 -4.23
CA ARG A 65 -2.20 -10.65 -5.55
C ARG A 65 -0.78 -11.17 -5.51
N TYR A 66 -0.02 -10.93 -4.44
CA TYR A 66 1.30 -11.54 -4.26
C TYR A 66 1.18 -13.07 -4.14
N VAL A 67 0.25 -13.58 -3.33
CA VAL A 67 0.03 -15.03 -3.16
C VAL A 67 -0.43 -15.67 -4.47
N GLU A 68 -1.42 -15.08 -5.16
CA GLU A 68 -1.88 -15.56 -6.47
C GLU A 68 -0.73 -15.62 -7.49
N ALA A 69 0.14 -14.61 -7.50
CA ALA A 69 1.33 -14.57 -8.35
C ALA A 69 2.38 -15.62 -7.97
N ARG A 70 2.50 -15.99 -6.70
CA ARG A 70 3.37 -17.08 -6.24
C ARG A 70 2.83 -18.45 -6.65
N ASP A 71 1.53 -18.67 -6.48
CA ASP A 71 0.89 -19.94 -6.83
C ASP A 71 0.94 -20.20 -8.34
N ALA A 72 0.66 -19.17 -9.15
CA ALA A 72 0.69 -19.26 -10.61
C ALA A 72 2.08 -19.61 -11.18
N MET A 73 3.18 -19.23 -10.49
CA MET A 73 4.53 -19.62 -10.91
C MET A 73 4.81 -21.12 -10.74
N THR A 74 4.00 -21.82 -9.94
CA THR A 74 4.10 -23.27 -9.71
C THR A 74 3.02 -24.06 -10.44
N ASP A 75 2.15 -23.39 -11.21
CA ASP A 75 1.09 -24.05 -11.97
C ASP A 75 1.68 -24.77 -13.21
N PRO A 76 1.54 -26.11 -13.30
CA PRO A 76 2.02 -26.87 -14.46
C PRO A 76 1.21 -26.61 -15.75
N HIS A 77 0.02 -25.98 -15.66
CA HIS A 77 -0.85 -25.69 -16.80
C HIS A 77 -1.38 -24.24 -16.78
N PRO A 78 -0.53 -23.22 -17.04
CA PRO A 78 -0.95 -21.83 -17.00
C PRO A 78 -2.04 -21.57 -18.05
N ARG A 79 -3.28 -21.40 -17.60
CA ARG A 79 -4.45 -21.24 -18.49
C ARG A 79 -4.52 -19.87 -19.15
N THR A 80 -3.79 -18.87 -18.65
CA THR A 80 -3.75 -17.49 -19.18
C THR A 80 -2.51 -16.76 -18.67
N ALA A 81 -1.91 -15.88 -19.48
CA ALA A 81 -0.90 -14.94 -19.02
C ALA A 81 -1.57 -13.89 -18.11
N MET A 82 -1.65 -14.17 -16.82
CA MET A 82 -2.47 -13.42 -15.87
C MET A 82 -1.97 -11.98 -15.61
N TYR A 83 -0.84 -11.57 -16.18
CA TYR A 83 -0.05 -10.46 -15.63
C TYR A 83 0.36 -9.34 -16.58
N ALA A 84 0.11 -9.39 -17.88
CA ALA A 84 0.32 -8.22 -18.76
C ALA A 84 -0.94 -7.32 -18.75
N THR A 85 -1.19 -6.60 -17.64
CA THR A 85 -2.41 -5.78 -17.50
C THR A 85 -2.12 -4.38 -17.01
N VAL A 86 -2.89 -3.39 -17.49
CA VAL A 86 -2.84 -1.96 -17.07
C VAL A 86 -2.93 -1.79 -15.54
N HIS A 87 -3.51 -2.77 -14.84
CA HIS A 87 -3.60 -2.78 -13.38
C HIS A 87 -2.21 -2.83 -12.69
N GLN A 88 -1.18 -3.36 -13.37
CA GLN A 88 0.26 -3.34 -13.00
C GLN A 88 0.70 -1.99 -12.47
N ARG A 89 0.44 -0.93 -13.24
CA ARG A 89 0.91 0.43 -12.95
C ARG A 89 0.03 1.20 -11.97
N ARG A 90 -1.26 0.85 -11.89
CA ARG A 90 -2.24 1.56 -11.04
C ARG A 90 -2.09 1.23 -9.55
N VAL A 91 -1.74 -0.01 -9.21
CA VAL A 91 -1.55 -0.42 -7.81
C VAL A 91 -0.49 0.39 -7.06
N PRO A 92 0.76 0.55 -7.55
CA PRO A 92 1.75 1.36 -6.84
C PRO A 92 1.36 2.84 -6.78
N LEU A 93 0.62 3.34 -7.78
CA LEU A 93 0.11 4.71 -7.79
C LEU A 93 -0.96 4.95 -6.71
N ILE A 94 -1.90 4.03 -6.54
CA ILE A 94 -2.93 4.10 -5.49
C ILE A 94 -2.26 4.05 -4.11
N GLY A 95 -1.30 3.13 -3.92
CA GLY A 95 -0.54 3.05 -2.66
C GLY A 95 0.20 4.33 -2.34
N LEU A 96 0.87 4.94 -3.34
CA LEU A 96 1.53 6.23 -3.19
C LEU A 96 0.53 7.35 -2.84
N GLY A 97 -0.61 7.41 -3.51
CA GLY A 97 -1.65 8.40 -3.22
C GLY A 97 -2.16 8.31 -1.79
N LEU A 98 -2.47 7.09 -1.34
CA LEU A 98 -2.89 6.84 0.05
C LEU A 98 -1.78 7.20 1.05
N ALA A 99 -0.53 6.88 0.75
CA ALA A 99 0.61 7.24 1.60
C ALA A 99 0.74 8.76 1.75
N VAL A 100 0.64 9.51 0.64
CA VAL A 100 0.69 10.97 0.65
C VAL A 100 -0.45 11.56 1.47
N LEU A 101 -1.67 11.03 1.33
CA LEU A 101 -2.81 11.48 2.14
C LEU A 101 -2.60 11.24 3.64
N LEU A 102 -2.04 10.08 4.02
CA LEU A 102 -1.68 9.80 5.42
C LEU A 102 -0.57 10.74 5.92
N CYS A 103 0.48 10.99 5.13
CA CYS A 103 1.50 11.97 5.50
C CYS A 103 0.92 13.37 5.74
N LEU A 104 0.01 13.81 4.87
CA LEU A 104 -0.67 15.11 5.02
C LEU A 104 -1.54 15.14 6.28
N ALA A 105 -2.24 14.04 6.57
CA ALA A 105 -3.01 13.91 7.80
C ALA A 105 -2.08 14.00 9.03
N ASP A 106 -1.01 13.21 9.08
CA ASP A 106 -0.06 13.25 10.20
C ASP A 106 0.61 14.61 10.36
N LEU A 107 0.91 15.34 9.28
CA LEU A 107 1.45 16.69 9.37
C LEU A 107 0.42 17.68 9.94
N ALA A 108 -0.84 17.59 9.50
CA ALA A 108 -1.92 18.42 10.04
C ALA A 108 -2.15 18.12 11.54
N PHE A 109 -2.07 16.85 11.93
CA PHE A 109 -2.26 16.40 13.31
C PHE A 109 -1.03 16.60 14.18
N ALA A 110 0.20 16.50 13.68
CA ALA A 110 1.41 16.78 14.47
C ALA A 110 1.43 18.22 15.03
N VAL A 111 0.73 19.16 14.36
CA VAL A 111 0.62 20.56 14.78
C VAL A 111 -0.59 20.79 15.71
N SER A 112 -1.60 19.92 15.69
CA SER A 112 -2.89 20.13 16.38
C SER A 112 -3.28 19.07 17.41
N ALA A 113 -2.64 17.90 17.39
CA ALA A 113 -3.02 16.73 18.17
C ALA A 113 -2.34 16.68 19.54
N GLN A 114 -2.97 15.97 20.47
CA GLN A 114 -2.51 15.80 21.84
C GLN A 114 -1.35 14.80 21.98
N VAL A 115 -1.18 13.90 21.01
CA VAL A 115 -0.12 12.86 20.96
C VAL A 115 0.80 13.04 19.73
N PRO A 116 1.47 14.20 19.59
CA PRO A 116 2.22 14.56 18.38
C PRO A 116 3.34 13.56 18.05
N PHE A 117 3.94 12.94 19.07
CA PHE A 117 5.01 11.95 18.87
C PHE A 117 4.53 10.69 18.11
N TRP A 118 3.29 10.25 18.33
CA TRP A 118 2.76 9.06 17.66
C TRP A 118 2.43 9.33 16.18
N HIS A 119 2.07 10.57 15.84
CA HIS A 119 1.95 11.02 14.44
C HIS A 119 3.30 11.12 13.73
N VAL A 120 4.40 11.41 14.43
CA VAL A 120 5.74 11.36 13.82
C VAL A 120 6.07 9.92 13.39
N ALA A 121 5.74 8.93 14.21
CA ALA A 121 5.90 7.53 13.84
C ALA A 121 4.96 7.11 12.68
N GLY A 122 3.71 7.60 12.67
CA GLY A 122 2.78 7.44 11.55
C GLY A 122 3.35 7.99 10.24
N LEU A 123 3.91 9.19 10.30
CA LEU A 123 4.52 9.88 9.17
C LEU A 123 5.69 9.07 8.61
N LEU A 124 6.55 8.54 9.48
CA LEU A 124 7.66 7.67 9.07
C LEU A 124 7.15 6.41 8.35
N LEU A 125 6.10 5.76 8.86
CA LEU A 125 5.50 4.59 8.20
C LEU A 125 4.94 4.96 6.82
N ALA A 126 4.20 6.06 6.72
CA ALA A 126 3.63 6.53 5.45
C ALA A 126 4.73 6.89 4.43
N VAL A 127 5.82 7.53 4.85
CA VAL A 127 6.98 7.83 3.99
C VAL A 127 7.68 6.55 3.51
N LEU A 128 7.88 5.57 4.39
CA LEU A 128 8.47 4.29 4.02
C LEU A 128 7.58 3.56 3.00
N LEU A 129 6.26 3.62 3.18
CA LEU A 129 5.30 3.03 2.27
C LEU A 129 5.33 3.71 0.90
N ALA A 130 5.33 5.05 0.87
CA ALA A 130 5.46 5.83 -0.36
C ALA A 130 6.75 5.48 -1.11
N ARG A 131 7.88 5.41 -0.40
CA ARG A 131 9.18 5.00 -0.96
C ARG A 131 9.12 3.59 -1.54
N GLN A 132 8.50 2.65 -0.83
CA GLN A 132 8.38 1.27 -1.29
C GLN A 132 7.48 1.17 -2.53
N ALA A 133 6.36 1.89 -2.55
CA ALA A 133 5.45 1.95 -3.70
C ALA A 133 6.14 2.51 -4.96
N LEU A 134 7.01 3.52 -4.78
CA LEU A 134 7.81 4.09 -5.87
C LEU A 134 8.83 3.10 -6.44
N ARG A 135 9.42 2.24 -5.60
CA ARG A 135 10.41 1.23 -6.02
C ARG A 135 9.83 0.10 -6.85
N ILE A 136 8.53 -0.17 -6.71
CA ILE A 136 7.84 -1.31 -7.38
C ILE A 136 7.18 -0.85 -8.69
N ARG A 137 7.29 0.43 -9.04
CA ARG A 137 6.68 1.00 -10.24
C ARG A 137 7.38 0.42 -11.48
N PRO A 138 6.66 -0.18 -12.45
CA PRO A 138 7.27 -0.72 -13.66
C PRO A 138 7.97 0.38 -14.48
N GLU A 139 9.08 0.04 -15.13
CA GLU A 139 9.86 0.97 -15.95
C GLU A 139 9.01 1.51 -17.11
N ARG A 140 9.11 2.83 -17.36
CA ARG A 140 8.46 3.49 -18.51
C ARG A 140 9.15 3.00 -19.78
N GLY A 141 8.70 1.88 -20.35
CA GLY A 141 9.28 1.39 -21.61
C GLY A 141 8.65 0.13 -22.20
N GLU A 142 7.91 -0.68 -21.44
CA GLU A 142 7.40 -1.96 -21.94
C GLU A 142 5.99 -1.91 -22.58
N ASP A 143 5.30 -0.77 -22.54
CA ASP A 143 3.93 -0.61 -23.08
C ASP A 143 3.89 0.08 -24.49
N GLU A 144 5.04 0.35 -25.12
CA GLU A 144 5.12 1.01 -26.46
C GLU A 144 5.61 0.08 -27.59
N LEU A 145 5.61 -1.25 -27.41
CA LEU A 145 5.96 -2.23 -28.44
C LEU A 145 4.81 -3.20 -28.75
#